data_AF-A0A7C6J2Y3-F1
#
_entry.id   AF-A0A7C6J2Y3-F1
#
_cell.length_a   1.000
_cell.length_b   1.000
_cell.length_c   1.000
_cell.angle_alpha   90.00
_cell.angle_beta   90.00
_cell.angle_gamma   90.00
#
_symmetry.space_group_name_H-M   'P 1'
#
loop_
_entity.id
_entity.type
_entity.pdbx_description
1 polymer ?
#
loop_
_entity_poly.entity_id
_entity_poly.type
_entity_poly.pdbx_seq_one_letter_code
_entity_poly.pdbx_strand_id
1 'polypeptide(L)'
;MLKKRLLIVIGCLIGLIIASISIKYAFDHLVDQTKWMGLAIGVIFMLAGILAMILAKYLPILYLLSFVLNMIGVGLSITAYYVLKAYSLELVDFAVAIAVSIGVLAGFSALSVIPIFKKHHKLFASIVIIISFLSSLTLWLSVDKFTGLSFYFLNVTYFFIVTIIRSTDSLDDVARELAVASIGAFILISIIVFIILSEGESLSLDLPVGSRKKKKG
;
A
#
# COMPACT_ATOMS: atom_id res chain seq x y z
N MET A 1 10.87 -2.31 -23.79
CA MET A 1 9.69 -1.67 -23.17
C MET A 1 8.59 -2.63 -22.65
N LEU A 2 7.90 -3.40 -23.50
CA LEU A 2 6.69 -4.17 -23.08
C LEU A 2 6.99 -5.22 -21.99
N LYS A 3 8.10 -5.96 -22.13
CA LYS A 3 8.52 -6.99 -21.16
C LYS A 3 8.78 -6.40 -19.77
N LYS A 4 9.50 -5.27 -19.69
CA LYS A 4 9.79 -4.59 -18.42
C LYS A 4 8.52 -4.09 -17.72
N ARG A 5 7.62 -3.48 -18.47
CA ARG A 5 6.33 -3.02 -17.95
C ARG A 5 5.48 -4.17 -17.41
N LEU A 6 5.45 -5.30 -18.12
CA LEU A 6 4.78 -6.50 -17.65
C LEU A 6 5.39 -7.00 -16.33
N LEU A 7 6.71 -7.03 -16.23
CA LEU A 7 7.40 -7.40 -14.98
C LEU A 7 7.08 -6.44 -13.82
N ILE A 8 6.91 -5.14 -14.08
CA ILE A 8 6.49 -4.17 -13.06
C ILE A 8 5.04 -4.45 -12.61
N VAL A 9 4.13 -4.76 -13.54
CA VAL A 9 2.75 -5.14 -13.22
C VAL A 9 2.71 -6.42 -12.38
N ILE A 10 3.46 -7.44 -12.79
CA ILE A 10 3.58 -8.70 -12.04
C ILE A 10 4.20 -8.45 -10.66
N GLY A 11 5.25 -7.63 -10.59
CA GLY A 11 5.88 -7.24 -9.33
C GLY A 11 4.90 -6.53 -8.41
N CYS A 12 4.09 -5.59 -8.92
CA CYS A 12 3.02 -4.94 -8.15
C CYS A 12 2.00 -5.97 -7.64
N LEU A 13 1.53 -6.89 -8.49
CA LEU A 13 0.61 -7.96 -8.09
C LEU A 13 1.17 -8.81 -6.95
N ILE A 14 2.42 -9.27 -7.08
CA ILE A 14 3.11 -10.04 -6.03
C ILE A 14 3.20 -9.21 -4.75
N GLY A 15 3.54 -7.92 -4.86
CA GLY A 15 3.59 -7.01 -3.70
C GLY A 15 2.26 -6.87 -2.99
N LEU A 16 1.16 -6.69 -3.73
CA LEU A 16 -0.18 -6.58 -3.15
C LEU A 16 -0.63 -7.90 -2.50
N ILE A 17 -0.25 -9.05 -3.05
CA ILE A 17 -0.48 -10.36 -2.43
C ILE A 17 0.28 -10.47 -1.10
N ILE A 18 1.57 -10.09 -1.08
CA ILE A 18 2.39 -10.07 0.14
C ILE A 18 1.77 -9.15 1.20
N ALA A 19 1.36 -7.94 0.80
CA ALA A 19 0.67 -7.01 1.70
C ALA A 19 -0.64 -7.61 2.23
N SER A 20 -1.42 -8.28 1.38
CA SER A 20 -2.68 -8.92 1.78
C SER A 20 -2.46 -10.05 2.80
N ILE A 21 -1.47 -10.91 2.57
CA ILE A 21 -1.08 -11.97 3.50
C ILE A 21 -0.65 -11.36 4.84
N SER A 22 0.18 -10.31 4.78
CA SER A 22 0.64 -9.58 5.95
C SER A 22 -0.53 -8.96 6.73
N ILE A 23 -1.50 -8.33 6.05
CA ILE A 23 -2.70 -7.78 6.68
C ILE A 23 -3.49 -8.87 7.39
N LYS A 24 -3.78 -9.98 6.69
CA LYS A 24 -4.59 -11.05 7.26
C LYS A 24 -3.92 -11.66 8.48
N TYR A 25 -2.64 -12.00 8.36
CA TYR A 25 -1.85 -12.56 9.46
C TYR A 25 -1.81 -11.60 10.66
N ALA A 26 -1.53 -10.32 10.42
CA ALA A 26 -1.40 -9.34 11.48
C ALA A 26 -2.76 -9.01 12.12
N PHE A 27 -3.85 -8.97 11.37
CA PHE A 27 -5.17 -8.79 11.94
C PHE A 27 -5.51 -9.95 12.89
N ASP A 28 -5.27 -11.19 12.49
CA ASP A 28 -5.60 -12.37 13.30
C ASP A 28 -4.75 -12.48 14.59
N HIS A 29 -3.55 -11.86 14.66
CA HIS A 29 -2.64 -11.97 15.80
C HIS A 29 -2.45 -10.67 16.61
N LEU A 30 -2.72 -9.50 16.02
CA LEU A 30 -2.48 -8.20 16.64
C LEU A 30 -3.78 -7.46 17.00
N VAL A 31 -4.97 -8.05 16.74
CA VAL A 31 -6.26 -7.42 17.04
C VAL A 31 -6.45 -7.10 18.53
N ASP A 32 -5.97 -7.98 19.42
CA ASP A 32 -6.09 -7.80 20.88
C ASP A 32 -4.99 -6.90 21.48
N GLN A 33 -4.11 -6.38 20.63
CA GLN A 33 -2.95 -5.61 21.03
C GLN A 33 -3.19 -4.12 20.76
N THR A 34 -2.16 -3.29 20.98
CA THR A 34 -2.29 -1.85 20.71
C THR A 34 -2.46 -1.61 19.20
N LYS A 35 -3.39 -0.72 18.84
CA LYS A 35 -3.61 -0.27 17.45
C LYS A 35 -2.35 0.24 16.75
N TRP A 36 -1.36 0.70 17.52
CA TRP A 36 -0.07 1.18 17.04
C TRP A 36 0.92 0.08 16.64
N MET A 37 0.70 -1.15 17.12
CA MET A 37 1.69 -2.21 17.01
C MET A 37 1.95 -2.63 15.56
N GLY A 38 0.92 -2.69 14.72
CA GLY A 38 1.08 -2.94 13.29
C GLY A 38 2.00 -1.92 12.60
N LEU A 39 1.80 -0.63 12.90
CA LEU A 39 2.64 0.45 12.37
C LEU A 39 4.09 0.34 12.88
N ALA A 40 4.29 0.09 14.18
CA ALA A 40 5.61 -0.04 14.78
C ALA A 40 6.41 -1.21 14.19
N ILE A 41 5.80 -2.39 14.08
CA ILE A 41 6.45 -3.56 13.45
C ILE A 41 6.69 -3.27 11.97
N GLY A 42 5.74 -2.62 11.27
CA GLY A 42 5.91 -2.20 9.88
C GLY A 42 7.16 -1.34 9.67
N VAL A 43 7.44 -0.38 10.56
CA VAL A 43 8.65 0.45 10.51
C VAL A 43 9.92 -0.39 10.68
N ILE A 44 9.92 -1.40 11.56
CA ILE A 44 11.07 -2.32 11.71
C ILE A 44 11.35 -3.05 10.39
N PHE A 45 10.30 -3.55 9.73
CA PHE A 45 10.42 -4.20 8.42
C PHE A 45 10.95 -3.23 7.35
N MET A 46 10.48 -1.98 7.33
CA MET A 46 11.01 -0.97 6.42
C MET A 46 12.49 -0.70 6.67
N LEU A 47 12.93 -0.54 7.93
CA LEU A 47 14.34 -0.33 8.26
C LEU A 47 15.21 -1.49 7.77
N ALA A 48 14.76 -2.74 7.99
CA ALA A 48 15.41 -3.93 7.44
C ALA A 48 15.42 -3.92 5.90
N GLY A 49 14.32 -3.48 5.27
CA GLY A 49 14.22 -3.31 3.82
C GLY A 49 15.19 -2.27 3.26
N ILE A 50 15.38 -1.14 3.93
CA ILE A 50 16.35 -0.09 3.56
C ILE A 50 17.78 -0.64 3.69
N LEU A 51 18.09 -1.34 4.78
CA LEU A 51 19.40 -1.98 4.95
C LEU A 51 19.66 -3.00 3.83
N ALA A 52 18.69 -3.85 3.50
CA ALA A 52 18.79 -4.78 2.37
C ALA A 52 19.05 -4.04 1.04
N MET A 53 18.37 -2.90 0.79
CA MET A 53 18.60 -2.09 -0.40
C MET A 53 20.02 -1.50 -0.46
N ILE A 54 20.55 -1.00 0.66
CA ILE A 54 21.92 -0.45 0.73
C ILE A 54 22.96 -1.55 0.44
N LEU A 55 22.73 -2.75 0.98
CA LEU A 55 23.60 -3.91 0.78
C LEU A 55 23.46 -4.52 -0.63
N ALA A 56 22.36 -4.23 -1.35
CA ALA A 56 22.10 -4.77 -2.68
C ALA A 56 23.12 -4.35 -3.75
N LYS A 57 23.95 -3.33 -3.47
CA LYS A 57 25.11 -2.98 -4.30
C LYS A 57 26.16 -4.10 -4.38
N TYR A 58 26.20 -4.99 -3.39
CA TYR A 58 27.09 -6.17 -3.36
C TYR A 58 26.37 -7.45 -3.81
N LEU A 59 25.08 -7.58 -3.50
CA LEU A 59 24.29 -8.76 -3.83
C LEU A 59 22.90 -8.35 -4.38
N PRO A 60 22.70 -8.32 -5.71
CA PRO A 60 21.49 -7.77 -6.34
C PRO A 60 20.17 -8.41 -5.90
N ILE A 61 20.18 -9.68 -5.45
CA ILE A 61 18.99 -10.36 -4.91
C ILE A 61 18.38 -9.62 -3.71
N LEU A 62 19.18 -8.83 -2.98
CA LEU A 62 18.72 -8.07 -1.83
C LEU A 62 17.76 -6.94 -2.21
N TYR A 63 17.69 -6.53 -3.49
CA TYR A 63 16.60 -5.66 -3.95
C TYR A 63 15.24 -6.35 -3.84
N LEU A 64 15.14 -7.64 -4.19
CA LEU A 64 13.89 -8.40 -4.03
C LEU A 64 13.56 -8.60 -2.55
N LEU A 65 14.56 -8.86 -1.71
CA LEU A 65 14.34 -8.93 -0.26
C LEU A 65 13.82 -7.59 0.29
N SER A 66 14.43 -6.48 -0.10
CA SER A 66 13.97 -5.14 0.26
C SER A 66 12.51 -4.92 -0.16
N PHE A 67 12.18 -5.27 -1.39
CA PHE A 67 10.81 -5.21 -1.91
C PHE A 67 9.82 -6.00 -1.03
N VAL A 68 10.13 -7.26 -0.72
CA VAL A 68 9.28 -8.12 0.11
C VAL A 68 9.09 -7.52 1.51
N LEU A 69 10.18 -7.10 2.17
CA LEU A 69 10.13 -6.53 3.52
C LEU A 69 9.27 -5.26 3.57
N ASN A 70 9.40 -4.37 2.58
CA ASN A 70 8.59 -3.17 2.50
C ASN A 70 7.11 -3.48 2.27
N MET A 71 6.78 -4.47 1.43
CA MET A 71 5.38 -4.87 1.19
C MET A 71 4.75 -5.55 2.41
N ILE A 72 5.53 -6.30 3.19
CA ILE A 72 5.11 -6.77 4.51
C ILE A 72 4.80 -5.57 5.42
N GLY A 73 5.70 -4.59 5.48
CA GLY A 73 5.52 -3.37 6.27
C GLY A 73 4.30 -2.55 5.85
N VAL A 74 4.00 -2.46 4.55
CA VAL A 74 2.78 -1.83 4.02
C VAL A 74 1.56 -2.51 4.60
N GLY A 75 1.52 -3.86 4.53
CA GLY A 75 0.40 -4.63 5.07
C GLY A 75 0.23 -4.45 6.59
N LEU A 76 1.33 -4.48 7.33
CA LEU A 76 1.32 -4.25 8.78
C LEU A 76 0.81 -2.85 9.16
N SER A 77 1.20 -1.83 8.38
CA SER A 77 0.73 -0.46 8.59
C SER A 77 -0.76 -0.34 8.30
N ILE A 78 -1.25 -0.94 7.22
CA ILE A 78 -2.69 -0.97 6.90
C ILE A 78 -3.48 -1.69 8.00
N THR A 79 -2.93 -2.76 8.58
CA THR A 79 -3.57 -3.51 9.68
C THR A 79 -3.88 -2.62 10.88
N ALA A 80 -2.99 -1.68 11.21
CA ALA A 80 -3.19 -0.75 12.33
C ALA A 80 -4.50 0.06 12.19
N TYR A 81 -4.86 0.45 10.96
CA TYR A 81 -6.15 1.09 10.68
C TYR A 81 -7.33 0.14 10.89
N TYR A 82 -7.24 -1.10 10.40
CA TYR A 82 -8.34 -2.07 10.52
C TYR A 82 -8.55 -2.55 11.96
N VAL A 83 -7.48 -2.62 12.76
CA VAL A 83 -7.57 -2.86 14.20
C VAL A 83 -8.26 -1.69 14.90
N LEU A 84 -7.91 -0.44 14.57
CA LEU A 84 -8.60 0.74 15.13
C LEU A 84 -10.10 0.72 14.81
N LYS A 85 -10.48 0.35 13.58
CA LYS A 85 -11.88 0.31 13.14
C LYS A 85 -12.64 -0.97 13.52
N ALA A 86 -11.96 -1.97 14.08
CA ALA A 86 -12.51 -3.30 14.36
C ALA A 86 -13.24 -3.93 13.15
N TYR A 87 -12.75 -3.65 11.94
CA TYR A 87 -13.38 -4.11 10.70
C TYR A 87 -12.69 -5.40 10.24
N SER A 88 -13.42 -6.51 10.27
CA SER A 88 -12.92 -7.78 9.73
C SER A 88 -12.96 -7.74 8.21
N LEU A 89 -11.80 -7.92 7.57
CA LEU A 89 -11.70 -8.02 6.11
C LEU A 89 -12.03 -9.44 5.65
N GLU A 90 -12.90 -9.54 4.64
CA GLU A 90 -13.19 -10.78 3.95
C GLU A 90 -12.25 -10.97 2.75
N LEU A 91 -12.12 -12.21 2.27
CA LEU A 91 -11.27 -12.53 1.10
C LEU A 91 -11.71 -11.74 -0.15
N VAL A 92 -13.01 -11.49 -0.28
CA VAL A 92 -13.58 -10.69 -1.38
C VAL A 92 -13.03 -9.26 -1.37
N ASP A 93 -12.82 -8.66 -0.20
CA ASP A 93 -12.29 -7.29 -0.09
C ASP A 93 -10.87 -7.20 -0.67
N PHE A 94 -10.02 -8.17 -0.35
CA PHE A 94 -8.67 -8.27 -0.91
C PHE A 94 -8.71 -8.48 -2.42
N ALA A 95 -9.56 -9.39 -2.90
CA ALA A 95 -9.68 -9.68 -4.33
C ALA A 95 -10.13 -8.45 -5.12
N VAL A 96 -11.14 -7.71 -4.63
CA VAL A 96 -11.63 -6.48 -5.26
C VAL A 96 -10.54 -5.40 -5.23
N ALA A 97 -9.88 -5.18 -4.11
CA ALA A 97 -8.81 -4.19 -3.99
C ALA A 97 -7.65 -4.47 -4.96
N ILE A 98 -7.19 -5.73 -5.04
CA ILE A 98 -6.15 -6.15 -5.98
C ILE A 98 -6.63 -5.96 -7.43
N ALA A 99 -7.85 -6.40 -7.75
CA ALA A 99 -8.39 -6.31 -9.11
C ALA A 99 -8.48 -4.86 -9.59
N VAL A 100 -8.97 -3.95 -8.75
CA VAL A 100 -9.05 -2.51 -9.05
C VAL A 100 -7.66 -1.92 -9.25
N SER A 101 -6.74 -2.17 -8.32
CA SER A 101 -5.36 -1.67 -8.38
C SER A 101 -4.60 -2.15 -9.61
N ILE A 102 -4.63 -3.46 -9.88
CA ILE A 102 -3.98 -4.04 -11.04
C ILE A 102 -4.68 -3.62 -12.34
N GLY A 103 -6.01 -3.48 -12.34
CA GLY A 103 -6.76 -2.95 -13.46
C GLY A 103 -6.30 -1.53 -13.85
N VAL A 104 -6.15 -0.63 -12.88
CA VAL A 104 -5.63 0.73 -13.10
C VAL A 104 -4.20 0.70 -13.63
N LEU A 105 -3.31 -0.10 -13.03
CA LEU A 105 -1.91 -0.20 -13.44
C LEU A 105 -1.76 -0.80 -14.85
N ALA A 106 -2.47 -1.89 -15.13
CA ALA A 106 -2.45 -2.57 -16.43
C ALA A 106 -3.06 -1.69 -17.52
N GLY A 107 -4.17 -1.01 -17.23
CA GLY A 107 -4.80 -0.03 -18.11
C GLY A 107 -3.83 1.11 -18.44
N PHE A 108 -3.19 1.70 -17.43
CA PHE A 108 -2.17 2.73 -17.63
C PHE A 108 -0.98 2.21 -18.47
N SER A 109 -0.51 1.00 -18.18
CA SER A 109 0.60 0.35 -18.89
C SER A 109 0.31 0.17 -20.38
N ALA A 110 -0.91 -0.30 -20.70
CA ALA A 110 -1.40 -0.50 -22.07
C ALA A 110 -1.56 0.84 -22.82
N LEU A 111 -2.21 1.83 -22.20
CA LEU A 111 -2.39 3.16 -22.80
C LEU A 111 -1.05 3.85 -23.07
N SER A 112 -0.07 3.64 -22.19
CA SER A 112 1.28 4.19 -22.31
C SER A 112 2.09 3.64 -23.49
N VAL A 113 1.56 2.69 -24.27
CA VAL A 113 2.15 2.22 -25.54
C VAL A 113 1.76 3.13 -26.72
N ILE A 114 0.62 3.81 -26.63
CA ILE A 114 0.08 4.67 -27.70
C ILE A 114 0.98 5.91 -27.88
N PRO A 115 1.33 6.33 -29.11
CA PRO A 115 2.28 7.42 -29.36
C PRO A 115 1.93 8.75 -28.67
N ILE A 116 0.64 9.11 -28.68
CA ILE A 116 0.12 10.34 -28.03
C ILE A 116 0.37 10.29 -26.52
N PHE A 117 0.07 9.16 -25.89
CA PHE A 117 0.30 8.94 -24.45
C PHE A 117 1.78 8.92 -24.12
N LYS A 118 2.60 8.28 -24.95
CA LYS A 118 4.06 8.23 -24.76
C LYS A 118 4.69 9.62 -24.78
N LYS A 119 4.20 10.54 -25.62
CA LYS A 119 4.68 11.93 -25.70
C LYS A 119 4.41 12.73 -24.43
N HIS A 120 3.28 12.50 -23.76
CA HIS A 120 2.85 13.25 -22.56
C HIS A 120 2.68 12.36 -21.33
N HIS A 121 3.45 11.28 -21.21
CA HIS A 121 3.24 10.22 -20.22
C HIS A 121 3.24 10.70 -18.76
N LYS A 122 4.03 11.73 -18.42
CA LYS A 122 4.04 12.32 -17.08
C LYS A 122 2.72 12.99 -16.75
N LEU A 123 2.16 13.76 -17.69
CA LEU A 123 0.88 14.44 -17.53
C LEU A 123 -0.25 13.41 -17.39
N PHE A 124 -0.28 12.40 -18.25
CA PHE A 124 -1.29 11.34 -18.18
C PHE A 124 -1.22 10.55 -16.88
N ALA A 125 -0.02 10.23 -16.39
CA ALA A 125 0.14 9.57 -15.10
C ALA A 125 -0.36 10.43 -13.94
N SER A 126 -0.02 11.72 -13.92
CA SER A 126 -0.55 12.65 -12.91
C SER A 126 -2.07 12.71 -12.93
N ILE A 127 -2.68 12.78 -14.12
CA ILE A 127 -4.14 12.78 -14.27
C ILE A 127 -4.74 11.49 -13.71
N VAL A 128 -4.20 10.32 -14.09
CA VAL A 128 -4.69 9.02 -13.62
C VAL A 128 -4.56 8.90 -12.10
N ILE A 129 -3.42 9.29 -11.53
CA ILE A 129 -3.18 9.26 -10.08
C ILE A 129 -4.17 10.19 -9.36
N ILE A 130 -4.32 11.44 -9.79
CA ILE A 130 -5.21 12.41 -9.15
C ILE A 130 -6.66 11.95 -9.22
N ILE A 131 -7.15 11.55 -10.40
CA ILE A 131 -8.53 11.09 -10.57
C ILE A 131 -8.79 9.84 -9.72
N SER A 132 -7.88 8.86 -9.74
CA SER A 132 -8.01 7.63 -8.97
C SER A 132 -7.98 7.92 -7.46
N PHE A 133 -7.11 8.83 -7.02
CA PHE A 133 -6.99 9.22 -5.62
C PHE A 133 -8.25 9.90 -5.12
N LEU A 134 -8.73 10.92 -5.83
CA LEU A 134 -9.96 11.63 -5.45
C LEU A 134 -11.17 10.70 -5.48
N SER A 135 -11.31 9.87 -6.52
CA SER A 135 -12.44 8.93 -6.64
C SER A 135 -12.43 7.90 -5.50
N SER A 136 -11.27 7.30 -5.22
CA SER A 136 -11.16 6.30 -4.15
C SER A 136 -11.30 6.91 -2.75
N LEU A 137 -10.81 8.14 -2.54
CA LEU A 137 -11.02 8.88 -1.30
C LEU A 137 -12.50 9.22 -1.10
N THR A 138 -13.17 9.75 -2.11
CA THR A 138 -14.60 10.06 -2.03
C THR A 138 -15.44 8.81 -1.76
N LEU A 139 -15.16 7.70 -2.44
CA LEU A 139 -15.85 6.42 -2.19
C LEU A 139 -15.61 5.92 -0.77
N TRP A 140 -14.38 6.00 -0.28
CA TRP A 140 -14.05 5.59 1.08
C TRP A 140 -14.72 6.44 2.15
N LEU A 141 -14.86 7.75 1.93
CA LEU A 141 -15.53 8.66 2.86
C LEU A 141 -17.06 8.60 2.77
N SER A 142 -17.63 8.19 1.62
CA SER A 142 -19.08 8.29 1.37
C SER A 142 -19.83 6.97 1.52
N VAL A 143 -19.14 5.83 1.53
CA VAL A 143 -19.76 4.50 1.50
C VAL A 143 -19.30 3.67 2.70
N ASP A 144 -20.19 3.48 3.68
CA ASP A 144 -19.89 2.69 4.90
C ASP A 144 -19.49 1.23 4.60
N LYS A 145 -19.98 0.67 3.49
CA LYS A 145 -19.65 -0.69 3.04
C LYS A 145 -18.30 -0.79 2.33
N PHE A 146 -17.70 0.32 1.94
CA PHE A 146 -16.41 0.29 1.27
C PHE A 146 -15.30 0.20 2.31
N THR A 147 -14.64 -0.94 2.36
CA THR A 147 -13.62 -1.25 3.38
C THR A 147 -12.42 -0.30 3.38
N GLY A 148 -12.28 0.56 2.37
CA GLY A 148 -11.12 1.43 2.20
C GLY A 148 -9.87 0.71 1.69
N LEU A 149 -9.90 -0.62 1.55
CA LEU A 149 -8.70 -1.39 1.20
C LEU A 149 -8.22 -1.05 -0.22
N SER A 150 -9.17 -0.85 -1.13
CA SER A 150 -8.88 -0.38 -2.49
C SER A 150 -8.23 1.01 -2.50
N PHE A 151 -8.58 1.91 -1.58
CA PHE A 151 -7.92 3.21 -1.45
C PHE A 151 -6.44 3.05 -1.07
N TYR A 152 -6.14 2.20 -0.08
CA TYR A 152 -4.75 1.92 0.30
C TYR A 152 -3.97 1.25 -0.84
N PHE A 153 -4.53 0.22 -1.49
CA PHE A 153 -3.84 -0.50 -2.56
C PHE A 153 -3.65 0.37 -3.82
N LEU A 154 -4.57 1.29 -4.11
CA LEU A 154 -4.38 2.29 -5.17
C LEU A 154 -3.21 3.25 -4.83
N ASN A 155 -3.10 3.72 -3.59
CA ASN A 155 -1.96 4.53 -3.15
C ASN A 155 -0.62 3.80 -3.30
N VAL A 156 -0.57 2.50 -3.00
CA VAL A 156 0.60 1.65 -3.29
C VAL A 156 0.87 1.61 -4.80
N THR A 157 -0.18 1.40 -5.59
CA THR A 157 -0.10 1.25 -7.05
C THR A 157 0.46 2.49 -7.76
N TYR A 158 0.21 3.70 -7.24
CA TYR A 158 0.70 4.94 -7.85
C TYR A 158 2.23 4.98 -7.95
N PHE A 159 2.95 4.39 -6.99
CA PHE A 159 4.42 4.29 -7.07
C PHE A 159 4.85 3.39 -8.24
N PHE A 160 4.11 2.33 -8.54
CA PHE A 160 4.39 1.46 -9.68
C PHE A 160 4.02 2.11 -11.03
N ILE A 161 3.01 2.99 -11.06
CA ILE A 161 2.74 3.85 -12.23
C ILE A 161 3.95 4.74 -12.54
N VAL A 162 4.52 5.37 -11.50
CA VAL A 162 5.74 6.20 -11.64
C VAL A 162 6.92 5.35 -12.11
N THR A 163 7.04 4.10 -11.64
CA THR A 163 8.06 3.16 -12.12
C THR A 163 7.91 2.82 -13.60
N ILE A 164 6.69 2.58 -14.09
CA ILE A 164 6.42 2.33 -15.52
C ILE A 164 6.85 3.50 -16.41
N ILE A 165 6.75 4.74 -15.91
CA ILE A 165 7.22 5.93 -16.61
C ILE A 165 8.75 5.97 -16.67
N ARG A 166 9.41 5.65 -15.56
CA ARG A 166 10.87 5.71 -15.43
C ARG A 166 11.60 4.59 -16.17
N SER A 167 10.90 3.48 -16.44
CA SER A 167 11.49 2.26 -16.95
C SER A 167 12.22 2.50 -18.30
N THR A 168 13.55 2.49 -18.28
CA THR A 168 14.43 2.40 -19.46
C THR A 168 14.35 1.00 -20.08
N ASP A 169 14.84 0.81 -21.31
CA ASP A 169 14.69 -0.46 -22.04
C ASP A 169 15.46 -1.66 -21.44
N SER A 170 16.36 -1.46 -20.47
CA SER A 170 17.09 -2.53 -19.79
C SER A 170 16.28 -3.22 -18.69
N LEU A 171 16.30 -4.55 -18.70
CA LEU A 171 15.67 -5.40 -17.68
C LEU A 171 16.46 -5.44 -16.37
N ASP A 172 17.72 -5.03 -16.40
CA ASP A 172 18.71 -5.27 -15.35
C ASP A 172 18.43 -4.53 -14.03
N ASP A 173 17.47 -3.59 -14.02
CA ASP A 173 17.15 -2.76 -12.86
C ASP A 173 15.72 -2.97 -12.30
N VAL A 174 14.95 -3.95 -12.80
CA VAL A 174 13.54 -4.12 -12.36
C VAL A 174 13.43 -4.36 -10.87
N ALA A 175 14.26 -5.23 -10.29
CA ALA A 175 14.21 -5.52 -8.85
C ALA A 175 14.46 -4.27 -8.01
N ARG A 176 15.43 -3.44 -8.43
CA ARG A 176 15.75 -2.17 -7.78
C ARG A 176 14.60 -1.17 -7.90
N GLU A 177 14.00 -1.07 -9.07
CA GLU A 177 12.84 -0.21 -9.33
C GLU A 177 11.62 -0.61 -8.47
N LEU A 178 11.34 -1.91 -8.34
CA LEU A 178 10.30 -2.44 -7.44
C LEU A 178 10.60 -2.11 -5.98
N ALA A 179 11.85 -2.30 -5.54
CA ALA A 179 12.27 -2.00 -4.18
C ALA A 179 12.08 -0.50 -3.86
N VAL A 180 12.51 0.41 -4.74
CA VAL A 180 12.33 1.86 -4.57
C VAL A 180 10.85 2.24 -4.51
N ALA A 181 10.03 1.67 -5.40
CA ALA A 181 8.59 1.89 -5.39
C ALA A 181 7.95 1.45 -4.07
N SER A 182 8.34 0.27 -3.55
CA SER A 182 7.81 -0.26 -2.29
C SER A 182 8.19 0.56 -1.05
N ILE A 183 9.38 1.16 -1.01
CA ILE A 183 9.76 2.10 0.06
C ILE A 183 8.85 3.33 0.03
N GLY A 184 8.66 3.92 -1.16
CA GLY A 184 7.76 5.07 -1.33
C GLY A 184 6.33 4.75 -0.89
N ALA A 185 5.81 3.60 -1.32
CA ALA A 185 4.50 3.10 -0.92
C ALA A 185 4.40 2.91 0.61
N PHE A 186 5.39 2.28 1.24
CA PHE A 186 5.43 2.13 2.69
C PHE A 186 5.35 3.47 3.41
N ILE A 187 6.19 4.44 3.03
CA ILE A 187 6.25 5.75 3.68
C ILE A 187 4.89 6.45 3.57
N LEU A 188 4.30 6.50 2.37
CA LEU A 188 3.01 7.15 2.16
C LEU A 188 1.91 6.49 3.01
N ILE A 189 1.81 5.16 2.95
CA ILE A 189 0.78 4.42 3.70
C ILE A 189 0.96 4.60 5.21
N SER A 190 2.20 4.55 5.69
CA SER A 190 2.51 4.77 7.11
C SER A 190 2.11 6.17 7.57
N ILE A 191 2.37 7.20 6.77
CA ILE A 191 1.96 8.58 7.05
C ILE A 191 0.43 8.69 7.11
N ILE A 192 -0.27 8.15 6.10
CA ILE A 192 -1.74 8.17 6.06
C ILE A 192 -2.31 7.50 7.31
N VAL A 193 -1.84 6.29 7.64
CA VAL A 193 -2.29 5.55 8.82
C VAL A 193 -1.96 6.31 10.11
N PHE A 194 -0.74 6.85 10.22
CA PHE A 194 -0.32 7.63 11.38
C PHE A 194 -1.25 8.83 11.64
N ILE A 195 -1.59 9.59 10.59
CA ILE A 195 -2.54 10.72 10.68
C ILE A 195 -3.89 10.22 11.20
N ILE A 196 -4.44 9.16 10.61
CA ILE A 196 -5.74 8.61 11.01
C ILE A 196 -5.73 8.12 12.46
N LEU A 197 -4.68 7.41 12.89
CA LEU A 197 -4.55 6.94 14.27
C LEU A 197 -4.48 8.11 15.26
N SER A 198 -3.79 9.19 14.88
CA SER A 198 -3.62 10.39 15.70
C SER A 198 -4.92 11.19 15.84
N GLU A 199 -5.66 11.38 14.74
CA GLU A 199 -6.98 12.02 14.77
C GLU A 199 -8.03 11.17 15.52
N GLY A 200 -7.93 9.84 15.41
CA GLY A 200 -8.77 8.95 16.20
C GLY A 200 -8.57 9.08 17.72
N GLU A 201 -7.40 9.53 18.17
CA GLU A 201 -7.12 9.79 19.59
C GLU A 201 -7.66 11.14 20.06
N SER A 202 -7.51 12.19 19.27
CA SER A 202 -8.03 13.51 19.64
C SER A 202 -9.56 13.50 19.77
N LEU A 203 -10.28 12.80 18.89
CA LEU A 203 -11.74 12.64 19.00
C LEU A 203 -12.18 11.83 20.24
N SER A 204 -11.34 10.93 20.74
CA SER A 204 -11.65 10.13 21.94
C SER A 204 -11.34 10.87 23.26
N LEU A 205 -10.46 11.87 23.21
CA LEU A 205 -10.06 12.66 24.38
C LEU A 205 -11.13 13.71 24.78
N ASP A 206 -12.00 14.10 23.86
CA ASP A 206 -13.04 15.13 24.06
C ASP A 206 -14.39 14.58 24.58
N LEU A 207 -14.50 13.27 24.82
CA LEU A 207 -15.68 12.66 25.45
C LEU A 207 -15.39 12.32 26.92
N PRO A 208 -15.97 13.04 27.91
CA PRO A 208 -15.94 12.60 29.29
C PRO A 208 -16.89 11.41 29.45
N VAL A 209 -16.41 10.20 29.13
CA VAL A 209 -17.17 8.96 29.32
C VAL A 209 -17.16 8.63 30.80
N GLY A 210 -18.23 9.04 31.47
CA GLY A 210 -18.57 8.63 32.83
C GLY A 210 -18.52 7.11 32.97
N SER A 211 -17.73 6.67 33.93
CA SER A 211 -17.53 5.30 34.35
C SER A 211 -18.82 4.66 34.88
N ARG A 212 -19.67 4.12 34.00
CA ARG A 212 -20.70 3.16 34.41
C ARG A 212 -20.07 1.78 34.61
N LYS A 213 -19.58 1.54 35.83
CA LYS A 213 -19.35 0.20 36.39
C LYS A 213 -20.63 -0.63 36.22
N LYS A 214 -20.57 -1.70 35.42
CA LYS A 214 -21.56 -2.78 35.43
C LYS A 214 -21.50 -3.47 36.80
N LYS A 215 -22.56 -3.33 37.60
CA LYS A 215 -22.86 -4.16 38.77
C LYS A 215 -22.91 -5.63 38.31
N LYS A 216 -22.09 -6.50 38.91
CA LYS A 216 -22.36 -7.94 38.96
C LYS A 216 -23.19 -8.20 40.22
N GLY A 217 -24.18 -9.09 40.08
CA GLY A 217 -25.05 -9.56 41.16
C GLY A 217 -24.33 -10.43 42.17
#